data_AF-A0A178GXH7-F1
#
_entry.id   AF-A0A178GXH7-F1
#
_cell.length_a   1.000
_cell.length_b   1.000
_cell.length_c   1.000
_cell.angle_alpha   90.00
_cell.angle_beta   90.00
_cell.angle_gamma   90.00
#
_symmetry.space_group_name_H-M   'P 1'
#
loop_
_entity.id
_entity.type
_entity.pdbx_description
1 polymer ?
#
loop_
_entity_poly.entity_id
_entity_poly.type
_entity_poly.pdbx_seq_one_letter_code
_entity_poly.pdbx_strand_id
1 'polypeptide(L)'
;MNSILSKFLNEFNSSKSYTKNYTGDNMSKDEALKILGLNSEASQNEINKAYQNLMKLVHPDKGGSEYFAQKLNAARDRLLKT
;
A
#
# COMPACT_ATOMS: atom_id res chain seq x y z
N MET A 1 8.36 -20.97 -6.36
CA MET A 1 8.24 -19.66 -5.69
C MET A 1 7.08 -18.91 -6.34
N ASN A 2 6.12 -18.42 -5.55
CA ASN A 2 4.86 -17.88 -6.06
C ASN A 2 5.07 -16.57 -6.84
N SER A 3 4.96 -16.68 -8.16
CA SER A 3 5.27 -15.69 -9.21
C SER A 3 4.58 -14.33 -9.08
N ILE A 4 3.50 -14.24 -8.31
CA ILE A 4 2.71 -13.00 -8.13
C ILE A 4 3.41 -12.02 -7.18
N LEU A 5 4.06 -12.51 -6.13
CA LEU A 5 4.75 -11.67 -5.15
C LEU A 5 6.02 -11.05 -5.74
N SER A 6 6.78 -11.81 -6.52
CA SER A 6 7.95 -11.29 -7.24
C SER A 6 7.55 -10.27 -8.31
N LYS A 7 6.41 -10.47 -8.98
CA LYS A 7 5.90 -9.52 -9.97
C LYS A 7 5.47 -8.20 -9.32
N PHE A 8 4.76 -8.28 -8.19
CA PHE A 8 4.33 -7.11 -7.42
C PHE A 8 5.53 -6.30 -6.90
N LEU A 9 6.55 -6.97 -6.35
CA LEU A 9 7.78 -6.31 -5.89
C LEU A 9 8.61 -5.71 -7.04
N ASN A 10 8.62 -6.32 -8.22
CA ASN A 10 9.30 -5.78 -9.40
C ASN A 10 8.56 -4.60 -10.06
N GLU A 11 7.23 -4.64 -10.14
CA GLU A 11 6.41 -3.51 -10.63
C GLU A 11 6.60 -2.27 -9.77
N PHE A 12 6.72 -2.45 -8.44
CA PHE A 12 6.99 -1.34 -7.53
C PHE A 12 8.41 -0.77 -7.73
N ASN A 13 9.43 -1.64 -7.84
CA ASN A 13 10.82 -1.22 -8.08
C ASN A 13 11.04 -0.56 -9.46
N SER A 14 10.26 -0.91 -10.48
CA SER A 14 10.41 -0.35 -11.83
C SER A 14 9.77 1.04 -11.98
N SER A 15 8.93 1.48 -11.04
CA SER A 15 8.35 2.83 -11.02
C SER A 15 9.31 3.85 -10.38
N LYS A 16 10.41 4.14 -11.08
CA LYS A 16 11.44 5.13 -10.71
C LYS A 16 10.92 6.59 -10.54
N SER A 17 9.61 6.81 -10.73
CA SER A 17 8.91 8.08 -10.56
C SER A 17 8.13 8.22 -9.24
N TYR A 18 8.12 7.18 -8.38
CA TYR A 18 7.37 7.18 -7.10
C TYR A 18 8.16 7.78 -5.91
N THR A 19 9.20 8.57 -6.16
CA THR A 19 10.10 9.15 -5.14
C THR A 19 9.81 10.61 -4.81
N LYS A 20 8.63 11.14 -5.17
CA LYS A 20 8.27 12.53 -4.85
C LYS A 20 7.48 12.60 -3.54
N ASN A 21 8.20 12.83 -2.43
CA ASN A 21 7.72 13.34 -1.14
C ASN A 21 6.34 12.84 -0.66
N TYR A 22 6.29 11.62 -0.11
CA TYR A 22 5.12 11.11 0.60
C TYR A 22 5.23 11.36 2.10
N THR A 23 5.07 12.61 2.52
CA THR A 23 4.61 12.88 3.88
C THR A 23 3.12 12.53 3.92
N GLY A 24 2.68 11.79 4.94
CA GLY A 24 1.33 11.21 5.02
C GLY A 24 0.17 12.21 4.87
N ASP A 25 0.44 13.52 4.89
CA ASP A 25 -0.55 14.59 4.78
C ASP A 25 -1.06 14.86 3.35
N ASN A 26 -0.37 14.43 2.29
CA ASN A 26 -0.73 14.75 0.90
C ASN A 26 -1.12 13.53 0.04
N MET A 27 -1.44 12.39 0.64
CA MET A 27 -1.85 11.21 -0.13
C MET A 27 -3.22 11.43 -0.79
N SER A 28 -3.31 11.28 -2.10
CA SER A 28 -4.60 11.36 -2.81
C SER A 28 -5.42 10.07 -2.64
N LYS A 29 -6.74 10.14 -2.85
CA LYS A 29 -7.61 8.94 -2.77
C LYS A 29 -7.18 7.88 -3.80
N ASP A 30 -6.93 8.29 -5.04
CA ASP A 30 -6.46 7.40 -6.11
C ASP A 30 -5.13 6.74 -5.80
N GLU A 31 -4.23 7.49 -5.18
CA GLU A 31 -2.96 6.95 -4.73
C GLU A 31 -3.11 5.93 -3.61
N ALA A 32 -3.93 6.23 -2.60
CA ALA A 32 -4.18 5.30 -1.52
C ALA A 32 -4.77 3.98 -2.03
N LEU A 33 -5.68 4.05 -3.01
CA LEU A 33 -6.23 2.87 -3.68
C LEU A 33 -5.16 2.08 -4.43
N LYS A 34 -4.28 2.75 -5.20
CA LYS A 34 -3.16 2.11 -5.90
C LYS A 34 -2.19 1.42 -4.94
N ILE A 35 -1.88 2.05 -3.81
CA ILE A 35 -1.00 1.49 -2.77
C ILE A 35 -1.60 0.20 -2.18
N LEU A 36 -2.92 0.16 -1.98
CA LEU A 36 -3.61 -1.04 -1.50
C LEU A 36 -3.95 -2.05 -2.62
N GLY A 37 -3.68 -1.72 -3.89
CA GLY A 37 -4.02 -2.57 -5.03
C GLY A 37 -5.53 -2.68 -5.28
N LEU A 38 -6.27 -1.61 -5.00
CA LEU A 38 -7.73 -1.53 -5.08
C LEU A 38 -8.20 -0.58 -6.20
N ASN A 39 -9.46 -0.73 -6.60
CA ASN A 39 -10.13 0.14 -7.57
C ASN A 39 -10.90 1.28 -6.88
N SER A 40 -11.40 2.25 -7.65
CA SER A 40 -12.18 3.40 -7.13
C SER A 40 -13.45 3.00 -6.38
N GLU A 41 -14.01 1.84 -6.74
CA GLU A 41 -15.27 1.30 -6.22
C GLU A 41 -15.07 0.38 -5.01
N ALA A 42 -13.85 0.28 -4.47
CA ALA A 42 -13.54 -0.63 -3.38
C ALA A 42 -14.30 -0.26 -2.12
N SER A 43 -14.99 -1.25 -1.55
CA SER A 43 -15.70 -1.10 -0.28
C SER A 43 -14.74 -0.98 0.91
N GLN A 44 -15.24 -0.43 2.02
CA GLN A 44 -14.48 -0.36 3.28
C GLN A 44 -13.97 -1.73 3.75
N ASN A 45 -14.74 -2.80 3.50
CA ASN A 45 -14.32 -4.16 3.82
C ASN A 45 -13.14 -4.62 2.96
N GLU A 46 -13.15 -4.31 1.67
CA GLU A 46 -12.03 -4.62 0.75
C GLU A 46 -10.77 -3.84 1.11
N ILE A 47 -10.92 -2.56 1.48
CA ILE A 47 -9.83 -1.71 1.98
C ILE A 47 -9.15 -2.35 3.20
N ASN A 48 -9.92 -2.74 4.20
CA ASN A 48 -9.39 -3.39 5.40
C ASN A 48 -8.73 -4.74 5.11
N LYS A 49 -9.33 -5.55 4.23
CA LYS A 49 -8.79 -6.86 3.85
C LYS A 49 -7.47 -6.74 3.09
N ALA A 50 -7.39 -5.83 2.12
CA ALA A 50 -6.17 -5.56 1.37
C ALA A 50 -5.06 -5.05 2.29
N TYR A 51 -5.37 -4.08 3.16
CA TYR A 51 -4.43 -3.57 4.16
C TYR A 51 -3.87 -4.68 5.06
N GLN A 52 -4.73 -5.54 5.62
CA GLN A 52 -4.27 -6.63 6.50
C GLN A 52 -3.35 -7.62 5.76
N ASN A 53 -3.67 -7.96 4.52
CA ASN A 53 -2.84 -8.87 3.71
C ASN A 53 -1.47 -8.26 3.39
N LEU A 54 -1.45 -6.99 2.99
CA LEU A 54 -0.21 -6.28 2.68
C LEU A 54 0.63 -6.06 3.94
N MET A 55 0.02 -5.67 5.05
CA MET A 55 0.73 -5.44 6.32
C MET A 55 1.40 -6.71 6.83
N LYS A 56 0.74 -7.88 6.72
CA LYS A 56 1.36 -9.17 7.08
C LYS A 56 2.62 -9.49 6.28
N LEU A 57 2.72 -8.98 5.05
CA LEU A 57 3.86 -9.18 4.16
C LEU A 57 4.98 -8.18 4.43
N VAL A 58 4.65 -6.92 4.75
CA VAL A 58 5.63 -5.83 4.91
C VAL A 58 5.99 -5.52 6.35
N HIS A 59 5.44 -6.23 7.35
CA HIS A 59 5.67 -5.94 8.75
C HIS A 59 7.16 -6.01 9.12
N PRO A 60 7.73 -5.00 9.79
CA PRO A 60 9.15 -4.97 10.15
C PRO A 60 9.58 -6.19 10.98
N ASP A 61 8.73 -6.65 11.91
CA ASP A 61 9.00 -7.85 12.72
C ASP A 61 9.19 -9.15 11.93
N LYS A 62 8.78 -9.19 10.65
CA LYS A 62 8.97 -10.33 9.76
C LYS A 62 10.04 -10.08 8.70
N GLY A 63 10.91 -9.09 8.91
CA GLY A 63 11.92 -8.66 7.94
C GLY A 63 11.38 -7.75 6.84
N GLY A 64 10.19 -7.19 7.05
CA GLY A 64 9.62 -6.16 6.17
C GLY A 64 10.23 -4.78 6.43
N SER A 65 9.59 -3.73 5.90
CA SER A 65 10.11 -2.36 6.02
C SER A 65 9.10 -1.44 6.70
N GLU A 66 9.61 -0.72 7.70
CA GLU A 66 8.84 0.26 8.45
C GLU A 66 8.27 1.35 7.55
N TYR A 67 9.04 1.76 6.52
CA TYR A 67 8.58 2.70 5.50
C TYR A 67 7.33 2.19 4.75
N PHE A 68 7.31 0.92 4.34
CA PHE A 68 6.15 0.35 3.66
C PHE A 68 4.96 0.19 4.60
N ALA A 69 5.20 -0.22 5.85
CA ALA A 69 4.15 -0.28 6.86
C ALA A 69 3.50 1.10 7.07
N GLN A 70 4.31 2.15 7.23
CA GLN A 70 3.81 3.54 7.34
C GLN A 70 3.01 3.97 6.10
N LYS A 71 3.46 3.59 4.90
CA LYS A 71 2.75 3.91 3.65
C LYS A 71 1.38 3.21 3.55
N LEU A 72 1.29 1.95 3.97
CA LEU A 72 0.02 1.22 4.03
C LEU A 72 -0.94 1.82 5.08
N ASN A 73 -0.41 2.26 6.23
CA ASN A 73 -1.19 2.95 7.25
C ASN A 73 -1.79 4.25 6.70
N ALA A 74 -0.96 5.09 6.08
CA ALA A 74 -1.40 6.34 5.47
C ALA A 74 -2.47 6.12 4.38
N ALA A 75 -2.30 5.09 3.54
CA ALA A 75 -3.29 4.75 2.50
C ALA A 75 -4.63 4.31 3.09
N ARG A 76 -4.62 3.41 4.09
CA ARG A 76 -5.84 2.99 4.77
C ARG A 76 -6.53 4.17 5.43
N ASP A 77 -5.78 4.96 6.18
CA ASP A 77 -6.33 6.11 6.91
C ASP A 77 -6.90 7.13 5.93
N ARG A 78 -6.26 7.39 4.78
CA ARG A 78 -6.80 8.29 3.76
C ARG A 78 -8.15 7.85 3.19
N LEU A 79 -8.39 6.54 3.08
CA LEU A 79 -9.62 6.00 2.49
C LEU A 79 -10.75 5.81 3.50
N LEU A 80 -10.41 5.64 4.78
CA LEU A 80 -11.37 5.35 5.84
C LEU A 80 -11.66 6.54 6.75
N LYS A 81 -10.76 7.54 6.78
CA LYS A 81 -10.95 8.78 7.54
C LYS A 81 -11.89 9.67 6.73
N THR A 82 -13.15 9.66 7.15
CA THR A 82 -14.20 10.59 6.70
C THR A 82 -14.19 11.82 7.59
#